data_AF-A0A961JQY8-F1
#
_entry.id   AF-A0A961JQY8-F1
#
_cell.length_a   1.000
_cell.length_b   1.000
_cell.length_c   1.000
_cell.angle_alpha   90.00
_cell.angle_beta   90.00
_cell.angle_gamma   90.00
#
_symmetry.space_group_name_H-M   'P 1'
#
loop_
_entity.id
_entity.type
_entity.pdbx_description
1 polymer ?
#
loop_
_entity_poly.entity_id
_entity_poly.type
_entity_poly.pdbx_seq_one_letter_code
_entity_poly.pdbx_strand_id
1 'polypeptide(L)'
;AVVIALAIGRPNPLSFGGARNEEFDPNHAGIVGWMRHPLLVAIGLWAGAHVVPNGDLAHVLLFGTFLGFAGLGMRMIDRRKRRQLGAEWARLAQTTARLQVTQAGLARVAAGLALWVGLLLLHSPVIGLSPWP
;
A
#
# COMPACT_ATOMS: atom_id res chain seq x y z
N ALA A 1 6.25 0.44 5.03
CA ALA A 1 7.07 -0.77 4.80
C ALA A 1 6.27 -2.07 4.94
N VAL A 2 5.63 -2.35 6.08
CA VAL A 2 4.87 -3.62 6.31
C VAL A 2 3.79 -3.91 5.26
N VAL A 3 2.96 -2.92 4.91
CA VAL A 3 1.93 -3.07 3.85
C VAL A 3 2.55 -3.52 2.53
N ILE A 4 3.68 -2.93 2.14
CA ILE A 4 4.40 -3.28 0.92
C ILE A 4 4.96 -4.70 1.03
N ALA A 5 5.60 -5.05 2.16
CA ALA A 5 6.16 -6.39 2.36
C ALA A 5 5.10 -7.50 2.30
N LEU A 6 3.88 -7.23 2.78
CA LEU A 6 2.74 -8.14 2.68
C LEU A 6 2.15 -8.23 1.27
N ALA A 7 2.25 -7.16 0.48
CA ALA A 7 1.64 -7.06 -0.84
C ALA A 7 2.56 -7.45 -2.00
N ILE A 8 3.88 -7.27 -1.84
CA ILE A 8 4.84 -7.46 -2.93
C ILE A 8 4.83 -8.92 -3.42
N GLY A 9 4.69 -9.07 -4.74
CA GLY A 9 4.63 -10.38 -5.41
C GLY A 9 3.34 -11.17 -5.19
N ARG A 10 2.30 -10.56 -4.60
CA ARG A 10 0.97 -11.18 -4.47
C ARG A 10 0.10 -10.93 -5.71
N PRO A 11 -0.79 -11.86 -6.08
CA PRO A 11 -1.81 -11.62 -7.09
C PRO A 11 -2.70 -10.44 -6.70
N ASN A 12 -2.91 -9.51 -7.63
CA ASN A 12 -3.84 -8.40 -7.47
C ASN A 12 -4.31 -7.86 -8.84
N PRO A 13 -5.33 -8.49 -9.46
CA PRO A 13 -5.88 -8.03 -10.74
C PRO A 13 -6.60 -6.68 -10.64
N LEU A 14 -7.01 -6.27 -9.43
CA LEU A 14 -7.79 -5.07 -9.15
C LEU A 14 -6.94 -3.79 -9.09
N SER A 15 -5.61 -3.92 -9.02
CA SER A 15 -4.69 -2.80 -8.95
C SER A 15 -3.54 -2.96 -9.94
N PHE A 16 -2.55 -2.07 -9.85
CA PHE A 16 -1.22 -2.27 -10.42
C PHE A 16 -0.26 -2.81 -9.37
N GLY A 17 0.82 -3.47 -9.81
CA GLY A 17 1.83 -4.07 -8.94
C GLY A 17 1.53 -5.50 -8.45
N GLY A 18 0.40 -6.09 -8.87
CA GLY A 18 0.13 -7.52 -8.66
C GLY A 18 0.97 -8.41 -9.57
N ALA A 19 1.30 -9.61 -9.10
CA ALA A 19 2.03 -10.64 -9.85
C ALA A 19 1.24 -11.96 -9.88
N ARG A 20 1.28 -12.70 -10.99
CA ARG A 20 0.49 -13.93 -11.21
C ARG A 20 -1.01 -13.72 -10.93
N ASN A 21 -1.59 -12.72 -11.60
CA ASN A 21 -2.97 -12.27 -11.33
C ASN A 21 -4.02 -13.34 -11.63
N GLU A 22 -3.69 -14.31 -12.48
CA GLU A 22 -4.44 -15.52 -12.78
C GLU A 22 -4.66 -16.42 -11.54
N GLU A 23 -3.79 -16.35 -10.54
CA GLU A 23 -3.89 -17.12 -9.28
C GLU A 23 -4.75 -16.41 -8.21
N PHE A 24 -5.33 -15.24 -8.52
CA PHE A 24 -6.05 -14.46 -7.52
C PHE A 24 -7.39 -15.08 -7.13
N ASP A 25 -7.50 -15.47 -5.86
CA ASP A 25 -8.74 -15.91 -5.23
C ASP A 25 -9.32 -14.82 -4.31
N PRO A 26 -10.51 -14.25 -4.62
CA PRO A 26 -11.18 -13.26 -3.77
C PRO A 26 -11.47 -13.76 -2.35
N ASN A 27 -11.68 -15.06 -2.14
CA ASN A 27 -11.96 -15.64 -0.82
C ASN A 27 -10.70 -15.77 0.05
N HIS A 28 -9.52 -15.78 -0.59
CA HIS A 28 -8.20 -15.87 0.05
C HIS A 28 -7.29 -14.72 -0.39
N ALA A 29 -7.85 -13.51 -0.51
CA ALA A 29 -7.19 -12.33 -1.06
C ALA A 29 -6.04 -11.78 -0.18
N GLY A 30 -5.84 -12.30 1.03
CA GLY A 30 -4.82 -11.82 1.97
C GLY A 30 -4.91 -10.32 2.22
N ILE A 31 -3.79 -9.60 2.08
CA ILE A 31 -3.75 -8.14 2.25
C ILE A 31 -4.65 -7.38 1.26
N VAL A 32 -4.88 -7.93 0.06
CA VAL A 32 -5.74 -7.32 -0.96
C VAL A 32 -7.20 -7.32 -0.50
N GLY A 33 -7.59 -8.29 0.33
CA GLY A 33 -8.92 -8.34 0.93
C GLY A 33 -9.20 -7.22 1.92
N TRP A 34 -8.16 -6.71 2.58
CA TRP A 34 -8.25 -5.55 3.48
C TRP A 34 -8.15 -4.23 2.72
N MET A 35 -7.33 -4.20 1.66
CA MET A 35 -7.12 -3.00 0.85
C MET A 35 -6.83 -3.37 -0.61
N ARG A 36 -7.70 -2.92 -1.52
CA ARG A 36 -7.56 -3.19 -2.96
C ARG A 36 -6.27 -2.65 -3.57
N HIS A 37 -5.74 -1.54 -3.03
CA HIS A 37 -4.55 -0.86 -3.56
C HIS A 37 -3.43 -0.73 -2.51
N PRO A 38 -2.79 -1.83 -2.05
CA PRO A 38 -1.84 -1.78 -0.95
C PRO A 38 -0.69 -0.79 -1.15
N LEU A 39 -0.18 -0.67 -2.38
CA LEU A 39 0.91 0.27 -2.69
C LEU A 39 0.48 1.73 -2.56
N LEU A 40 -0.70 2.09 -3.08
CA LEU A 40 -1.22 3.46 -2.93
C LEU A 40 -1.61 3.76 -1.49
N VAL A 41 -2.12 2.78 -0.75
CA VAL A 41 -2.34 2.91 0.70
C VAL A 41 -1.02 3.15 1.43
N ALA A 42 0.05 2.43 1.08
CA ALA A 42 1.36 2.66 1.68
C ALA A 42 1.91 4.07 1.39
N ILE A 43 1.75 4.58 0.16
CA ILE A 43 2.10 5.96 -0.21
C ILE A 43 1.26 6.97 0.56
N GLY A 44 -0.06 6.76 0.65
CA GLY A 44 -0.96 7.64 1.38
C GLY A 44 -0.67 7.70 2.88
N LEU A 45 -0.40 6.55 3.51
CA LEU A 45 0.01 6.47 4.91
C LEU A 45 1.34 7.19 5.16
N TRP A 46 2.32 6.98 4.28
CA TRP A 46 3.60 7.68 4.35
C TRP A 46 3.41 9.20 4.22
N ALA A 47 2.69 9.64 3.18
CA ALA A 47 2.44 11.06 2.94
C ALA A 47 1.69 11.69 4.12
N GLY A 48 0.61 11.06 4.61
CA GLY A 48 -0.15 11.54 5.76
C GLY A 48 0.69 11.65 7.03
N ALA A 49 1.55 10.67 7.29
CA ALA A 49 2.47 10.69 8.43
C ALA A 49 3.49 11.84 8.35
N HIS A 50 3.83 12.32 7.15
CA HIS A 50 4.76 13.44 6.97
C HIS A 50 4.06 14.81 6.91
N VAL A 51 2.76 14.89 6.58
CA VAL A 51 2.01 16.15 6.65
C VAL A 51 1.90 16.66 8.09
N VAL A 52 1.66 15.76 9.06
CA VAL A 52 1.39 16.15 10.45
C VAL A 52 2.57 16.85 11.15
N PRO A 53 3.82 16.35 11.09
CA PRO A 53 4.95 16.97 11.79
C PRO A 53 5.60 18.15 11.05
N ASN A 54 5.38 18.30 9.74
CA ASN A 54 6.04 19.33 8.94
C ASN A 54 5.11 20.54 8.74
N GLY A 55 5.38 21.63 9.45
CA GLY A 55 4.52 22.83 9.52
C GLY A 55 4.71 23.87 8.42
N ASP A 56 5.58 23.63 7.43
CA ASP A 56 5.78 24.58 6.32
C ASP A 56 4.96 24.22 5.08
N LEU A 57 4.71 25.26 4.27
CA LEU A 57 3.88 25.15 3.08
C LEU A 57 4.48 24.21 2.03
N ALA A 58 5.81 24.13 1.92
CA ALA A 58 6.45 23.30 0.92
C ALA A 58 6.21 21.80 1.20
N HIS A 59 6.37 21.36 2.44
CA HIS A 59 6.09 19.98 2.84
C HIS A 59 4.60 19.65 2.74
N VAL A 60 3.71 20.58 3.12
CA VAL A 60 2.26 20.40 2.95
C VAL A 60 1.90 20.23 1.48
N LEU A 61 2.45 21.05 0.58
CA LEU A 61 2.20 20.92 -0.86
C LEU A 61 2.75 19.60 -1.40
N LEU A 62 3.97 19.21 -1.02
CA LEU A 62 4.59 17.97 -1.47
C LEU A 62 3.81 16.74 -1.01
N PHE A 63 3.67 16.55 0.31
CA PHE A 63 3.01 15.37 0.87
C PHE A 63 1.50 15.41 0.63
N GLY A 64 0.88 16.60 0.63
CA GLY A 64 -0.52 16.77 0.24
C GLY A 64 -0.77 16.34 -1.20
N THR A 65 0.14 16.65 -2.13
CA THR A 65 0.07 16.18 -3.52
C THR A 65 0.17 14.66 -3.58
N PHE A 66 1.08 14.03 -2.84
CA PHE A 66 1.17 12.56 -2.79
C PHE A 66 -0.06 11.91 -2.16
N LEU A 67 -0.63 12.53 -1.12
CA LEU A 67 -1.85 12.04 -0.47
C LEU A 67 -3.05 12.14 -1.43
N GLY A 68 -3.18 13.26 -2.14
CA GLY A 68 -4.17 13.46 -3.20
C GLY A 68 -3.97 12.48 -4.35
N PHE A 69 -2.73 12.29 -4.80
CA PHE A 69 -2.36 11.31 -5.82
C PHE A 69 -2.75 9.89 -5.43
N ALA A 70 -2.47 9.47 -4.19
CA ALA A 70 -2.86 8.16 -3.70
C ALA A 70 -4.39 7.97 -3.72
N GLY A 71 -5.14 8.95 -3.19
CA GLY A 71 -6.60 8.89 -3.14
C GLY A 71 -7.27 8.92 -4.52
N LEU A 72 -6.85 9.85 -5.39
CA LEU A 72 -7.37 9.97 -6.75
C LEU A 72 -6.94 8.78 -7.62
N GLY A 73 -5.69 8.35 -7.49
CA GLY A 73 -5.14 7.19 -8.19
C GLY A 73 -5.95 5.93 -7.91
N MET A 74 -6.29 5.65 -6.64
CA MET A 74 -7.14 4.51 -6.27
C MET A 74 -8.49 4.56 -7.01
N ARG A 75 -9.18 5.71 -6.96
CA ARG A 75 -10.47 5.89 -7.66
C ARG A 75 -10.34 5.72 -9.18
N MET A 76 -9.29 6.26 -9.78
CA MET A 76 -9.04 6.17 -11.22
C MET A 76 -8.76 4.74 -11.65
N ILE A 77 -7.96 3.99 -10.87
CA ILE A 77 -7.65 2.59 -11.14
C ILE A 77 -8.91 1.74 -11.03
N ASP A 78 -9.71 1.92 -9.97
CA ASP A 78 -10.98 1.21 -9.82
C ASP A 78 -11.91 1.46 -11.01
N ARG A 79 -12.06 2.72 -11.44
CA ARG A 79 -12.86 3.06 -12.63
C ARG A 79 -12.32 2.39 -13.89
N ARG A 80 -11.01 2.40 -14.09
CA ARG A 80 -10.37 1.76 -15.25
C ARG A 80 -10.57 0.24 -15.22
N LYS A 81 -10.35 -0.40 -14.07
CA LYS A 81 -10.46 -1.85 -13.90
C LYS A 81 -11.89 -2.33 -14.01
N ARG A 82 -12.88 -1.56 -13.52
CA ARG A 82 -14.31 -1.81 -13.78
C ARG A 82 -14.61 -1.87 -15.28
N ARG A 83 -14.08 -0.94 -16.06
CA ARG A 83 -14.27 -0.91 -17.52
C ARG A 83 -13.56 -2.06 -18.24
N GLN A 84 -12.37 -2.44 -17.79
CA GLN A 84 -11.56 -3.49 -18.42
C GLN A 84 -12.06 -4.90 -18.12
N LEU A 85 -12.49 -5.16 -16.89
CA LEU A 85 -12.92 -6.49 -16.43
C LEU A 85 -14.43 -6.70 -16.54
N GLY A 86 -15.22 -5.63 -16.70
CA GLY A 86 -16.67 -5.72 -16.84
C GLY A 86 -17.32 -6.40 -15.63
N ALA A 87 -18.20 -7.38 -15.88
CA ALA A 87 -18.90 -8.13 -14.84
C ALA A 87 -17.95 -8.87 -13.89
N GLU A 88 -16.80 -9.31 -14.39
CA GLU A 88 -15.80 -10.03 -13.61
C GLU A 88 -15.18 -9.14 -12.52
N TRP A 89 -15.15 -7.82 -12.72
CA TRP A 89 -14.72 -6.89 -11.68
C TRP A 89 -15.55 -7.04 -10.40
N ALA A 90 -16.87 -7.19 -10.53
CA ALA A 90 -17.75 -7.30 -9.37
C ALA A 90 -17.49 -8.57 -8.57
N ARG A 91 -17.17 -9.69 -9.24
CA ARG A 91 -16.78 -10.95 -8.60
C ARG A 91 -15.43 -10.81 -7.90
N LEU A 92 -14.42 -10.29 -8.61
CA LEU A 92 -13.06 -10.17 -8.08
C LEU A 92 -12.96 -9.15 -6.94
N ALA A 93 -13.74 -8.07 -6.99
CA ALA A 93 -13.77 -7.03 -5.96
C ALA A 93 -14.51 -7.42 -4.68
N GLN A 94 -15.28 -8.51 -4.69
CA GLN A 94 -15.93 -9.09 -3.51
C GLN A 94 -14.94 -9.97 -2.74
N THR A 95 -13.91 -9.32 -2.20
CA THR A 95 -12.86 -10.00 -1.45
C THR A 95 -13.27 -10.26 -0.01
N THR A 96 -12.84 -11.39 0.55
CA THR A 96 -12.99 -11.66 1.97
C THR A 96 -11.71 -11.24 2.72
N ALA A 97 -11.86 -10.36 3.72
CA ALA A 97 -10.78 -9.97 4.62
C ALA A 97 -10.65 -11.01 5.74
N ARG A 98 -9.67 -11.92 5.63
CA ARG A 98 -9.33 -12.90 6.67
C ARG A 98 -7.90 -12.72 7.13
N LEU A 99 -7.69 -12.75 8.44
CA LEU A 99 -6.35 -12.82 9.02
C LEU A 99 -5.91 -14.28 9.03
N GLN A 100 -4.87 -14.59 8.27
CA GLN A 100 -4.23 -15.89 8.27
C GLN A 100 -2.78 -15.72 8.72
N VAL A 101 -2.48 -16.20 9.93
CA VAL A 101 -1.12 -16.19 10.46
C VAL A 101 -0.38 -17.39 9.89
N THR A 102 0.55 -17.13 8.98
CA THR A 102 1.41 -18.15 8.36
C THR A 102 2.86 -17.77 8.62
N GLN A 103 3.78 -18.75 8.61
CA GLN A 103 5.21 -18.47 8.76
C GLN A 103 5.71 -17.48 7.71
N ALA A 104 5.28 -17.63 6.45
CA ALA A 104 5.59 -16.69 5.37
C ALA A 104 5.01 -15.29 5.60
N GLY A 105 3.80 -15.20 6.17
CA GLY A 105 3.19 -13.93 6.57
C GLY A 105 3.96 -13.25 7.69
N LEU A 106 4.33 -13.99 8.73
CA LEU A 106 5.16 -13.50 9.83
C LEU A 106 6.54 -13.03 9.35
N ALA A 107 7.20 -13.80 8.48
CA ALA A 107 8.47 -13.42 7.88
C ALA A 107 8.36 -12.10 7.09
N ARG A 108 7.27 -11.90 6.34
CA ARG A 108 7.00 -10.64 5.62
C ARG A 108 6.75 -9.48 6.57
N VAL A 109 6.02 -9.69 7.67
CA VAL A 109 5.83 -8.66 8.71
C VAL A 109 7.17 -8.30 9.32
N ALA A 110 7.97 -9.29 9.73
CA ALA A 110 9.30 -9.08 10.30
C ALA A 110 10.22 -8.32 9.33
N ALA A 111 10.26 -8.70 8.06
CA ALA A 111 11.01 -7.99 7.02
C ALA A 111 10.51 -6.55 6.84
N GLY A 112 9.20 -6.33 6.85
CA GLY A 112 8.60 -5.01 6.76
C GLY A 112 8.93 -4.12 7.96
N LEU A 113 8.98 -4.68 9.16
CA LEU A 113 9.38 -3.98 10.39
C LEU A 113 10.88 -3.68 10.39
N ALA A 114 11.72 -4.66 10.03
CA ALA A 114 13.17 -4.46 9.92
C ALA A 114 13.50 -3.36 8.91
N LEU A 115 12.85 -3.35 7.75
CA LEU A 115 12.98 -2.27 6.77
C LEU A 115 12.53 -0.92 7.34
N TRP A 116 11.42 -0.87 8.07
CA TRP A 116 10.93 0.36 8.69
C TRP A 116 11.92 0.91 9.73
N VAL A 117 12.44 0.06 10.61
CA VAL A 117 13.48 0.43 11.58
C VAL A 117 14.73 0.92 10.85
N GLY A 118 15.18 0.21 9.82
CA GLY A 118 16.32 0.64 8.99
C GLY A 118 16.10 2.02 8.36
N LEU A 119 14.92 2.29 7.80
CA LEU A 119 14.58 3.60 7.24
C LEU A 119 14.56 4.70 8.31
N LEU A 120 14.08 4.43 9.52
CA LEU A 120 14.12 5.39 10.62
C LEU A 120 15.55 5.71 11.06
N LEU A 121 16.38 4.69 11.24
CA LEU A 121 17.79 4.86 11.62
C LEU A 121 18.58 5.60 10.54
N LEU A 122 18.25 5.33 9.26
CA LEU A 122 18.90 5.97 8.12
C LEU A 122 18.30 7.32 7.72
N HIS A 123 17.19 7.74 8.33
CA HIS A 123 16.50 8.98 7.97
C HIS A 123 17.42 10.19 8.12
N SER A 124 18.06 10.37 9.28
CA SER A 124 18.99 11.48 9.49
C SER A 124 20.26 11.41 8.63
N PRO A 125 21.02 10.30 8.58
CA PRO A 125 22.27 10.26 7.80
C PRO A 125 22.06 10.31 6.28
N VAL A 126 20.91 9.88 5.76
CA VAL A 126 20.64 9.86 4.31
C VAL A 126 19.82 11.07 3.86
N ILE A 127 18.80 11.47 4.62
CA ILE A 127 17.85 12.54 4.24
C ILE A 127 18.25 13.88 4.88
N GLY A 128 19.04 13.87 5.95
CA GLY A 128 19.52 15.08 6.64
C GLY A 128 18.53 15.67 7.64
N LEU A 129 17.37 15.06 7.85
CA LEU A 129 16.34 15.51 8.79
C LEU A 129 16.14 14.50 9.93
N SER A 130 15.81 14.99 11.13
CA SER A 130 15.46 14.10 12.26
C SER A 130 14.03 13.57 12.09
N PRO A 131 13.78 12.26 12.25
CA PRO A 131 12.43 11.71 12.34
C PRO A 131 11.82 11.83 13.75
N TRP A 132 12.59 12.36 14.72
CA TRP A 132 12.20 12.54 16.12
C TRP A 132 11.85 14.01 16.41
N PRO A 133 10.93 14.30 17.35
CA PRO A 133 10.61 15.67 17.79
C PRO A 133 11.81 16.44 18.35
#